data_AF-A0A842YC47-F1
#
_entry.id   AF-A0A842YC47-F1
#
_cell.length_a   1.000
_cell.length_b   1.000
_cell.length_c   1.000
_cell.angle_alpha   90.00
_cell.angle_beta   90.00
_cell.angle_gamma   90.00
#
_symmetry.space_group_name_H-M   'P 1'
#
loop_
_entity.id
_entity.type
_entity.pdbx_description
1 polymer ?
#
loop_
_entity_poly.entity_id
_entity_poly.type
_entity_poly.pdbx_seq_one_letter_code
_entity_poly.pdbx_strand_id
1 'polypeptide(L)'
;MEIDSYLSLRKARRFGIIFLIYTIVLPFIVLLIPEDEFPASTGPIEAFSWLMLFLMPIELLLLYISYRHFRKKPELRNIMGPAILMYTFAVIPSIYAFVIGFIGSNLRGIAIPLGLALSLIGFWFVWIFLPNLQENITRSDDY
;
A
#
# COMPACT_ATOMS: atom_id res chain seq x y z
N MET A 1 -0.08 26.05 -16.57
CA MET A 1 -0.14 24.59 -16.75
C MET A 1 0.94 23.86 -15.94
N GLU A 2 2.23 24.25 -16.01
CA GLU A 2 3.27 23.69 -15.13
C GLU A 2 2.99 23.85 -13.63
N ILE A 3 2.49 25.01 -13.19
CA ILE A 3 2.24 25.28 -11.76
C ILE A 3 1.20 24.30 -11.16
N ASP A 4 0.16 23.94 -11.92
CA ASP A 4 -0.87 22.98 -11.47
C ASP A 4 -0.35 21.54 -11.43
N SER A 5 0.53 21.19 -12.37
CA SER A 5 1.25 19.91 -12.40
C SER A 5 2.10 19.71 -11.13
N TYR A 6 2.95 20.68 -10.78
CA TYR A 6 3.75 20.62 -9.56
C TYR A 6 2.91 20.59 -8.28
N LEU A 7 1.79 21.33 -8.25
CA LEU A 7 0.88 21.34 -7.10
C LEU A 7 0.21 19.98 -6.89
N SER A 8 -0.22 19.32 -7.96
CA SER A 8 -0.87 18.00 -7.91
C SER A 8 0.08 16.90 -7.42
N LEU A 9 1.32 16.88 -7.91
CA LEU A 9 2.36 15.95 -7.44
C LEU A 9 2.67 16.17 -5.96
N ARG A 10 2.76 17.43 -5.51
CA ARG A 10 3.01 17.76 -4.10
C ARG A 10 1.86 17.31 -3.20
N LYS A 11 0.61 17.49 -3.63
CA LYS A 11 -0.58 16.98 -2.92
C LYS A 11 -0.57 15.45 -2.86
N ALA A 12 -0.27 14.77 -3.97
CA ALA A 12 -0.18 13.33 -4.02
C ALA A 12 0.87 12.77 -3.04
N ARG A 13 2.06 13.39 -2.96
CA ARG A 13 3.08 13.02 -1.97
C ARG A 13 2.62 13.24 -0.53
N ARG A 14 1.88 14.31 -0.24
CA ARG A 14 1.31 14.54 1.10
C ARG A 14 0.32 13.44 1.49
N PHE A 15 -0.54 13.00 0.57
CA PHE A 15 -1.36 11.82 0.81
C PHE A 15 -0.50 10.59 1.08
N GLY A 16 0.58 10.39 0.32
CA GLY A 16 1.54 9.32 0.58
C GLY A 16 2.08 9.29 2.02
N ILE A 17 2.33 10.46 2.63
CA ILE A 17 2.75 10.54 4.05
C ILE A 17 1.65 10.02 4.98
N ILE A 18 0.39 10.38 4.74
CA ILE A 18 -0.75 9.92 5.54
C ILE A 18 -0.85 8.40 5.48
N PHE A 19 -0.83 7.83 4.27
CA PHE A 19 -0.88 6.39 4.08
C PHE A 19 0.34 5.67 4.70
N LEU A 20 1.53 6.28 4.65
CA LEU A 20 2.74 5.74 5.28
C LEU A 20 2.58 5.65 6.81
N ILE A 21 2.02 6.69 7.43
CA ILE A 21 1.72 6.68 8.87
C ILE A 21 0.77 5.53 9.20
N TYR A 22 -0.31 5.33 8.43
CA TYR A 22 -1.22 4.20 8.64
C TYR A 22 -0.52 2.84 8.52
N THR A 23 0.34 2.67 7.51
CA THR A 23 1.12 1.45 7.30
C THR A 23 2.02 1.10 8.48
N ILE A 24 2.59 2.10 9.15
CA ILE A 24 3.42 1.88 10.32
C ILE A 24 2.53 1.64 11.54
N VAL A 25 1.60 2.56 11.83
CA VAL A 25 0.83 2.55 13.07
C VAL A 25 -0.01 1.27 13.22
N LEU A 26 -0.65 0.78 12.16
CA LEU A 26 -1.54 -0.38 12.23
C LEU A 26 -0.84 -1.65 12.77
N PRO A 27 0.26 -2.16 12.17
CA PRO A 27 0.98 -3.31 12.71
C PRO A 27 1.46 -3.14 14.17
N PHE A 28 1.89 -1.92 14.55
CA PHE A 28 2.37 -1.66 15.91
C PHE A 28 1.26 -1.67 16.96
N ILE A 29 0.02 -1.27 16.61
CA ILE A 29 -1.12 -1.35 17.53
C ILE A 29 -1.33 -2.79 18.02
N VAL A 30 -1.21 -3.78 17.13
CA VAL A 30 -1.37 -5.18 17.53
C VAL A 30 -0.31 -5.57 18.55
N LEU A 31 0.93 -5.11 18.44
CA LEU A 31 2.02 -5.44 19.37
C LEU A 31 1.76 -4.96 20.80
N LEU A 32 0.86 -4.00 21.00
CA LEU A 32 0.48 -3.50 22.32
C LEU A 32 -0.56 -4.38 23.03
N ILE A 33 -1.24 -5.26 22.30
CA ILE A 33 -2.25 -6.16 22.84
C ILE A 33 -1.55 -7.44 23.34
N PRO A 34 -1.73 -7.81 24.62
CA PRO A 34 -1.11 -9.01 25.18
C PRO A 34 -1.78 -10.28 24.62
N GLU A 35 -1.01 -11.36 24.54
CA GLU A 35 -1.39 -12.56 23.77
C GLU A 35 -2.60 -13.30 24.33
N ASP A 36 -2.85 -13.16 25.63
CA ASP A 36 -3.97 -13.76 26.36
C ASP A 36 -5.32 -13.10 26.07
N GLU A 37 -5.33 -11.89 25.48
CA GLU A 37 -6.55 -11.20 25.07
C GLU A 37 -7.05 -11.63 23.68
N PHE A 38 -6.28 -12.43 22.94
CA PHE A 38 -6.66 -12.88 21.59
C PHE A 38 -7.47 -14.18 21.60
N PRO A 39 -8.44 -14.32 20.68
CA PRO A 39 -9.18 -15.56 20.53
C PRO A 39 -8.23 -16.71 20.18
N ALA A 40 -8.41 -17.87 20.82
CA ALA A 40 -7.62 -19.06 20.51
C ALA A 40 -7.74 -19.42 19.02
N SER A 41 -6.61 -19.63 18.35
CA SER A 41 -6.56 -20.00 16.93
C SER A 41 -7.43 -21.24 16.67
N THR A 42 -8.54 -21.06 15.97
CA THR A 42 -9.36 -22.17 15.47
C THR A 42 -8.97 -22.44 14.02
N GLY A 43 -8.85 -23.71 13.62
CA GLY A 43 -8.31 -24.12 12.31
C GLY A 43 -8.78 -23.32 11.07
N PRO A 44 -10.07 -22.95 10.93
CA PRO A 44 -10.53 -22.13 9.80
C PRO A 44 -9.93 -20.72 9.73
N ILE A 45 -9.66 -20.10 10.90
CA ILE A 45 -9.09 -18.76 11.03
C ILE A 45 -7.60 -18.77 10.64
N GLU A 46 -6.91 -19.88 10.91
CA GLU A 46 -5.51 -20.04 10.55
C GLU A 46 -5.31 -20.19 9.03
N ALA A 47 -6.20 -20.93 8.35
CA ALA A 47 -6.19 -21.03 6.88
C ALA A 47 -6.37 -19.66 6.20
N PHE A 48 -7.20 -18.79 6.76
CA PHE A 48 -7.39 -17.42 6.28
C PHE A 48 -6.14 -16.55 6.47
N SER A 49 -5.40 -16.75 7.57
CA SER A 49 -4.15 -16.06 7.85
C SER A 49 -3.06 -16.41 6.84
N TRP A 50 -2.96 -17.69 6.48
CA TRP A 50 -2.05 -18.16 5.43
C TRP A 50 -2.38 -17.57 4.06
N LEU A 51 -3.66 -17.51 3.72
CA LEU A 51 -4.11 -16.87 2.48
C LEU A 51 -3.69 -15.40 2.44
N MET A 52 -3.92 -14.64 3.53
CA MET A 52 -3.51 -13.24 3.61
C MET A 52 -2.00 -13.04 3.46
N LEU A 53 -1.19 -13.88 4.10
CA LEU A 53 0.28 -13.88 3.93
C LEU A 53 0.70 -14.07 2.47
N PHE A 54 0.03 -15.00 1.77
CA PHE A 54 0.30 -15.26 0.35
C PHE A 54 -0.12 -14.09 -0.54
N LEU A 55 -1.17 -13.35 -0.18
CA LEU A 55 -1.65 -12.19 -0.94
C LEU A 55 -0.75 -10.96 -0.79
N MET A 56 -0.02 -10.79 0.33
CA MET A 56 0.85 -9.63 0.55
C MET A 56 1.82 -9.31 -0.62
N PRO A 57 2.58 -10.28 -1.18
CA PRO A 57 3.46 -10.00 -2.33
C PRO A 57 2.69 -9.72 -3.64
N ILE A 58 1.46 -10.23 -3.78
CA ILE A 58 0.61 -9.98 -4.96
C ILE A 58 0.24 -8.49 -5.03
N GLU A 59 0.10 -7.81 -3.90
CA GLU A 59 -0.17 -6.36 -3.88
C GLU A 59 0.93 -5.53 -4.55
N LEU A 60 2.20 -5.95 -4.45
CA LEU A 60 3.30 -5.29 -5.17
C LEU A 60 3.18 -5.49 -6.69
N LEU A 61 2.70 -6.65 -7.13
CA LEU A 61 2.43 -6.91 -8.54
C LEU A 61 1.26 -6.04 -9.02
N LEU A 62 0.19 -5.91 -8.24
CA LEU A 62 -0.96 -5.06 -8.55
C LEU A 62 -0.56 -3.58 -8.62
N LEU A 63 0.33 -3.12 -7.74
CA LEU A 63 0.92 -1.78 -7.79
C LEU A 63 1.67 -1.56 -9.10
N TYR A 64 2.53 -2.50 -9.51
CA TYR A 64 3.26 -2.42 -10.78
C TYR A 64 2.33 -2.43 -12.00
N ILE A 65 1.32 -3.31 -12.02
CA ILE A 65 0.32 -3.38 -13.10
C ILE A 65 -0.44 -2.05 -13.19
N SER A 66 -0.85 -1.49 -12.04
CA SER A 66 -1.56 -0.22 -11.97
C SER A 66 -0.71 0.92 -12.53
N TYR A 67 0.56 1.01 -12.12
CA TYR A 67 1.50 1.98 -12.69
C TYR A 67 1.61 1.85 -14.22
N ARG A 68 1.81 0.61 -14.71
CA ARG A 68 1.95 0.35 -16.16
C ARG A 68 0.68 0.73 -16.93
N HIS A 69 -0.48 0.49 -16.35
CA HIS A 69 -1.77 0.84 -16.95
C HIS A 69 -1.96 2.36 -17.04
N PHE A 70 -1.77 3.07 -15.93
CA PHE A 70 -1.95 4.53 -15.91
C PHE A 70 -0.92 5.27 -16.76
N ARG A 71 0.32 4.76 -16.85
CA ARG A 71 1.34 5.30 -17.75
C ARG A 71 0.92 5.31 -19.22
N LYS A 72 0.07 4.36 -19.64
CA LYS A 72 -0.39 4.22 -21.03
C LYS A 72 -1.68 5.00 -21.33
N LYS A 73 -2.22 5.74 -20.35
CA LYS A 73 -3.48 6.48 -20.48
C LYS A 73 -3.22 7.99 -20.48
N PRO A 74 -2.85 8.56 -21.64
CA PRO A 74 -2.56 10.00 -21.77
C PRO A 74 -3.76 10.89 -21.42
N GLU A 75 -4.98 10.38 -21.53
CA GLU A 75 -6.22 11.12 -21.22
C GLU A 75 -6.40 11.46 -19.73
N LEU A 76 -5.57 10.90 -18.84
CA LEU A 76 -5.68 11.14 -17.40
C LEU A 76 -5.18 12.52 -17.04
N ARG A 77 -6.07 13.50 -16.98
CA ARG A 77 -5.78 14.90 -16.59
C ARG A 77 -5.23 15.10 -15.16
N ASN A 78 -5.26 14.09 -14.29
CA ASN A 78 -4.87 14.25 -12.89
C ASN A 78 -4.21 12.99 -12.31
N ILE A 79 -3.00 13.13 -11.78
CA ILE A 79 -2.25 12.07 -11.10
C ILE A 79 -2.84 11.63 -9.76
N MET A 80 -3.71 12.44 -9.15
CA MET A 80 -4.18 12.20 -7.79
C MET A 80 -4.95 10.88 -7.66
N GLY A 81 -5.78 10.53 -8.65
CA GLY A 81 -6.49 9.25 -8.68
C GLY A 81 -5.54 8.04 -8.74
N PRO A 82 -4.65 7.97 -9.75
CA PRO A 82 -3.61 6.95 -9.84
C PRO A 82 -2.74 6.86 -8.57
N ALA A 83 -2.32 8.00 -8.02
CA ALA A 83 -1.50 8.06 -6.82
C ALA A 83 -2.20 7.43 -5.61
N ILE A 84 -3.46 7.80 -5.35
CA ILE A 84 -4.25 7.25 -4.25
C ILE A 84 -4.38 5.73 -4.39
N LEU A 85 -4.68 5.23 -5.59
CA LEU A 85 -4.81 3.78 -5.81
C LEU A 85 -3.49 3.04 -5.53
N MET A 86 -2.36 3.60 -6.01
CA MET A 86 -1.04 3.01 -5.77
C MET A 86 -0.67 3.02 -4.29
N TYR A 87 -0.95 4.11 -3.56
CA TYR A 87 -0.75 4.15 -2.11
C TYR A 87 -1.64 3.16 -1.37
N THR A 88 -2.90 2.98 -1.78
CA THR A 88 -3.78 1.97 -1.20
C THR A 88 -3.19 0.57 -1.33
N PHE A 89 -2.73 0.17 -2.52
CA PHE A 89 -2.07 -1.13 -2.71
C PHE A 89 -0.81 -1.28 -1.83
N ALA A 90 -0.04 -0.20 -1.64
CA ALA A 90 1.10 -0.23 -0.74
C ALA A 90 0.70 -0.45 0.74
N VAL A 91 -0.49 -0.03 1.18
CA VAL A 91 -0.92 -0.20 2.58
C VAL A 91 -1.48 -1.58 2.88
N ILE A 92 -2.09 -2.26 1.90
CA ILE A 92 -2.80 -3.53 2.09
C ILE A 92 -1.97 -4.61 2.83
N PRO A 93 -0.67 -4.84 2.52
CA PRO A 93 0.12 -5.82 3.25
C PRO A 93 0.18 -5.57 4.77
N SER A 94 0.24 -4.30 5.19
CA SER A 94 0.19 -3.92 6.61
C SER A 94 -1.19 -4.10 7.22
N ILE A 95 -2.27 -3.94 6.44
CA ILE A 95 -3.64 -4.27 6.89
C ILE A 95 -3.76 -5.78 7.12
N TYR A 96 -3.24 -6.60 6.20
CA TYR A 96 -3.22 -8.05 6.39
C TYR A 96 -2.43 -8.45 7.63
N ALA A 97 -1.25 -7.85 7.83
CA ALA A 97 -0.46 -8.06 9.04
C ALA A 97 -1.22 -7.69 10.32
N PHE A 98 -1.92 -6.56 10.31
CA PHE A 98 -2.79 -6.13 11.41
C PHE A 98 -3.89 -7.16 11.68
N VAL A 99 -4.62 -7.61 10.65
CA VAL A 99 -5.70 -8.59 10.80
C VAL A 99 -5.18 -9.93 11.32
N ILE A 100 -4.10 -10.46 10.74
CA ILE A 100 -3.47 -11.72 11.18
C ILE A 100 -3.02 -11.63 12.63
N GLY A 101 -2.44 -10.51 13.01
CA GLY A 101 -2.01 -10.28 14.36
C GLY A 101 -3.17 -10.14 15.35
N PHE A 102 -4.30 -9.56 14.92
CA PHE A 102 -5.50 -9.38 15.75
C PHE A 102 -6.29 -10.67 16.00
N ILE A 103 -6.26 -11.62 15.06
CA ILE A 103 -6.99 -12.90 15.21
C ILE A 103 -6.22 -13.95 16.03
N GLY A 104 -5.12 -13.58 16.70
CA GLY A 104 -4.37 -14.49 17.57
C GLY A 104 -3.66 -15.63 16.83
N SER A 105 -3.30 -15.43 15.56
CA SER A 105 -2.61 -16.46 14.77
C SER A 105 -1.16 -16.64 15.21
N ASN A 106 -0.68 -17.88 15.24
CA ASN A 106 0.74 -18.24 15.40
C ASN A 106 1.65 -17.54 14.36
N LEU A 107 1.06 -17.05 13.26
CA LEU A 107 1.75 -16.35 12.19
C LEU A 107 2.04 -14.89 12.51
N ARG A 108 1.54 -14.32 13.61
CA ARG A 108 1.74 -12.92 14.00
C ARG A 108 3.21 -12.48 13.91
N GLY A 109 4.11 -13.29 14.46
CA GLY A 109 5.55 -13.00 14.47
C GLY A 109 6.20 -12.91 13.09
N ILE A 110 5.59 -13.51 12.07
CA ILE A 110 6.04 -13.46 10.67
C ILE A 110 5.27 -12.41 9.88
N ALA A 111 3.94 -12.36 10.07
CA ALA A 111 3.04 -11.49 9.33
C ALA A 111 3.31 -10.01 9.58
N ILE A 112 3.58 -9.62 10.83
CA ILE A 112 3.89 -8.22 11.19
C ILE A 112 5.14 -7.69 10.46
N PRO A 113 6.32 -8.31 10.61
CA PRO A 113 7.51 -7.82 9.91
C PRO A 113 7.37 -7.93 8.40
N LEU A 114 6.74 -8.98 7.88
CA LEU A 114 6.58 -9.16 6.43
C LEU A 114 5.64 -8.12 5.82
N GLY A 115 4.46 -7.91 6.42
CA GLY A 115 3.50 -6.92 5.94
C GLY A 115 4.04 -5.50 6.01
N LEU A 116 4.80 -5.18 7.07
CA LEU A 116 5.48 -3.89 7.17
C LEU A 116 6.56 -3.73 6.10
N ALA A 117 7.42 -4.74 5.90
CA ALA A 117 8.47 -4.69 4.88
C ALA A 117 7.88 -4.54 3.47
N LEU A 118 6.88 -5.35 3.12
CA LEU A 118 6.24 -5.30 1.80
C LEU A 118 5.49 -3.99 1.58
N SER A 119 4.82 -3.45 2.61
CA SER A 119 4.20 -2.14 2.50
C SER A 119 5.24 -1.04 2.29
N LEU A 120 6.33 -1.01 3.05
CA LEU A 120 7.41 -0.03 2.88
C LEU A 120 8.05 -0.11 1.48
N ILE A 121 8.27 -1.33 0.98
CA ILE A 121 8.72 -1.55 -0.40
C ILE A 121 7.69 -0.96 -1.38
N GLY A 122 6.40 -1.22 -1.19
CA GLY A 122 5.32 -0.64 -1.97
C GLY A 122 5.36 0.89 -1.98
N PHE A 123 5.49 1.53 -0.82
CA PHE A 123 5.62 2.99 -0.71
C PHE A 123 6.82 3.53 -1.47
N TRP A 124 7.95 2.87 -1.32
CA TRP A 124 9.17 3.23 -2.03
C TRP A 124 8.98 3.15 -3.55
N PHE A 125 8.31 2.09 -4.03
CA PHE A 125 7.90 1.98 -5.43
C PHE A 125 7.00 3.13 -5.89
N VAL A 126 5.94 3.44 -5.12
CA VAL A 126 5.05 4.56 -5.48
C VAL A 126 5.84 5.87 -5.55
N TRP A 127 6.73 6.11 -4.59
CA TRP A 127 7.51 7.34 -4.51
C TRP A 127 8.42 7.56 -5.73
N ILE A 128 9.04 6.49 -6.22
CA ILE A 128 9.90 6.50 -7.41
C ILE A 128 9.07 6.64 -8.70
N PHE A 129 7.90 6.02 -8.76
CA PHE A 129 7.09 5.99 -9.98
C PHE A 129 6.18 7.21 -10.16
N LEU A 130 5.81 7.90 -9.08
CA LEU A 130 4.92 9.06 -9.14
C LEU A 130 5.42 10.18 -10.08
N PRO A 131 6.69 10.61 -10.02
CA PRO A 131 7.19 11.65 -10.91
C PRO A 131 7.14 11.22 -12.38
N ASN A 132 7.50 9.97 -12.67
CA ASN A 132 7.44 9.42 -14.02
C ASN A 132 6.00 9.40 -14.55
N LEU A 133 5.03 9.06 -13.70
CA LEU A 133 3.62 9.08 -14.09
C LEU A 133 3.15 10.50 -14.42
N GLN A 134 3.58 11.50 -13.63
CA GLN A 134 3.24 12.91 -13.85
C GLN A 134 3.81 13.45 -15.16
N GLU A 135 5.06 13.11 -15.47
CA GLU A 135 5.71 13.51 -16.72
C GLU A 135 4.96 12.97 -17.94
N ASN A 136 4.53 11.70 -17.89
CA ASN A 136 3.78 11.09 -18.98
C ASN A 136 2.39 11.74 -19.17
N ILE A 137 1.72 12.11 -18.08
CA ILE A 137 0.44 12.83 -18.11
C ILE A 137 0.60 14.25 -18.67
N THR A 138 1.69 14.94 -18.31
CA THR A 138 1.90 16.32 -18.76
C THR A 138 2.25 16.36 -20.25
N ARG A 139 3.08 15.43 -20.74
CA ARG A 139 3.45 15.36 -22.16
C ARG A 139 2.28 15.07 -23.10
N SER A 140 1.23 14.41 -22.63
CA SER A 140 0.05 14.16 -23.46
C SER A 140 -0.84 15.37 -23.67
N ASP A 141 -0.72 16.41 -22.83
CA ASP A 141 -1.48 17.65 -23.00
C ASP A 141 -0.84 18.59 -24.04
N ASP A 142 0.42 18.35 -24.43
CA ASP A 142 1.16 19.16 -25.41
C ASP A 142 0.90 18.76 -26.89
N TYR A 143 0.04 17.77 -27.14
CA TYR A 143 -0.34 17.26 -28.47
C TYR A 143 -1.85 17.39 -28.70
#